data_AF-F9RY29-F1
#
_entry.id   AF-F9RY29-F1
#
_cell.length_a   1.000
_cell.length_b   1.000
_cell.length_c   1.000
_cell.angle_alpha   90.00
_cell.angle_beta   90.00
_cell.angle_gamma   90.00
#
_symmetry.space_group_name_H-M   'P 1'
#
loop_
_entity.id
_entity.type
_entity.pdbx_description
1 polymer ?
#
loop_
_entity_poly.entity_id
_entity_poly.type
_entity_poly.pdbx_seq_one_letter_code
_entity_poly.pdbx_strand_id
1 'polypeptide(L)'
;MDYVVTNDGEKLSFRSNARNFTIFFTRPSTNTVSVSYGFNFRGKPLSMVVVESTIKQISFHYDELSNSYFIQFGTGTTVSNFNWFHCQLIADFLGFTTHSNVLEAK
;
A
#
# COMPACT_ATOMS: atom_id res chain seq x y z
N MET A 1 9.28 -8.51 5.41
CA MET A 1 10.12 -8.07 4.27
C MET A 1 10.59 -6.67 4.58
N ASP A 2 11.88 -6.39 4.42
CA ASP A 2 12.45 -5.09 4.80
C ASP A 2 12.23 -4.08 3.67
N TYR A 3 11.48 -3.03 3.99
CA TYR A 3 11.25 -1.89 3.10
C TYR A 3 11.95 -0.66 3.67
N VAL A 4 12.47 0.18 2.79
CA VAL A 4 12.68 1.59 3.10
C VAL A 4 11.35 2.29 2.82
N VAL A 5 10.74 2.84 3.87
CA VAL A 5 9.44 3.50 3.82
C VAL A 5 9.64 5.01 3.84
N THR A 6 8.98 5.74 2.94
CA THR A 6 8.96 7.22 2.94
C THR A 6 7.54 7.72 2.83
N ASN A 7 7.19 8.77 3.56
CA ASN A 7 5.88 9.43 3.46
C ASN A 7 6.09 10.94 3.38
N ASP A 8 5.69 11.55 2.27
CA ASP A 8 5.80 13.01 2.05
C ASP A 8 4.46 13.74 2.25
N GLY A 9 3.42 13.04 2.72
CA GLY A 9 2.06 13.57 2.93
C GLY A 9 1.15 13.45 1.71
N GLU A 10 1.72 13.41 0.49
CA GLU A 10 0.97 13.21 -0.76
C GLU A 10 1.11 11.78 -1.29
N LYS A 11 2.22 11.13 -0.93
CA LYS A 11 2.65 9.81 -1.41
C LYS A 11 3.37 9.03 -0.32
N LEU A 12 2.92 7.80 -0.11
CA LEU A 12 3.57 6.81 0.72
C LEU A 12 4.31 5.80 -0.18
N SER A 13 5.61 5.63 0.02
CA SER A 13 6.44 4.74 -0.80
C SER A 13 7.08 3.62 0.02
N PHE A 14 7.12 2.43 -0.57
CA PHE A 14 7.76 1.23 -0.05
C PHE A 14 8.77 0.73 -1.07
N ARG A 15 10.05 0.99 -0.85
CA ARG A 15 11.13 0.46 -1.68
C ARG A 15 11.64 -0.83 -1.07
N SER A 16 11.59 -1.93 -1.81
CA SER A 16 12.11 -3.20 -1.32
C SER A 16 13.65 -3.17 -1.29
N ASN A 17 14.24 -3.60 -0.17
CA ASN A 17 15.71 -3.73 -0.07
C ASN A 17 16.23 -4.96 -0.83
N ALA A 18 15.41 -6.01 -0.93
CA ALA A 18 15.79 -7.27 -1.57
C ALA A 18 15.45 -7.33 -3.06
N ARG A 19 14.58 -6.42 -3.55
CA ARG A 19 14.04 -6.47 -4.92
C ARG A 19 14.04 -5.07 -5.54
N ASN A 20 14.31 -4.99 -6.85
CA ASN A 20 14.35 -3.73 -7.60
C ASN A 20 12.94 -3.20 -7.97
N PHE A 21 12.06 -3.11 -6.98
CA PHE A 21 10.76 -2.48 -7.16
C PHE A 21 10.44 -1.52 -6.02
N THR A 22 9.55 -0.58 -6.32
CA THR A 22 8.96 0.34 -5.37
C THR A 22 7.46 0.35 -5.53
N ILE A 23 6.72 0.31 -4.42
CA ILE A 23 5.27 0.45 -4.39
C ILE A 23 4.97 1.86 -3.90
N PHE A 24 4.07 2.57 -4.58
CA PHE A 24 3.61 3.89 -4.17
C PHE A 24 2.11 3.85 -3.94
N PHE A 25 1.67 4.44 -2.83
CA PHE A 25 0.28 4.72 -2.56
C PHE A 25 0.11 6.25 -2.60
N THR A 26 -0.93 6.71 -3.27
CA THR A 26 -1.32 8.12 -3.30
C THR A 26 -2.81 8.26 -3.10
N ARG A 27 -3.24 9.45 -2.69
CA ARG A 27 -4.65 9.80 -2.54
C ARG A 27 -4.97 11.00 -3.45
N PRO A 28 -5.25 10.77 -4.75
CA PRO A 28 -5.51 11.85 -5.71
C PRO A 28 -6.73 12.71 -5.34
N SER A 29 -7.69 12.17 -4.59
CA SER A 29 -8.85 12.89 -4.08
C SER A 29 -9.32 12.31 -2.75
N THR A 30 -10.26 12.96 -2.08
CA THR A 30 -10.82 12.45 -0.81
C THR A 30 -11.49 11.08 -0.91
N ASN A 31 -11.86 10.62 -2.10
CA ASN A 31 -12.53 9.33 -2.31
C ASN A 31 -11.75 8.37 -3.23
N THR A 32 -10.68 8.84 -3.88
CA THR A 32 -9.89 8.04 -4.82
C THR A 32 -8.52 7.76 -4.22
N VAL A 33 -8.11 6.50 -4.33
CA VAL A 33 -6.77 6.04 -4.00
C VAL A 33 -6.14 5.46 -5.25
N SER A 34 -4.85 5.65 -5.37
CA SER A 34 -4.04 5.01 -6.40
C SER A 34 -2.92 4.21 -5.75
N VAL A 35 -2.70 3.00 -6.25
CA VAL A 35 -1.51 2.22 -5.97
C VAL A 35 -0.75 2.06 -7.26
N SER A 36 0.56 2.25 -7.22
CA SER A 36 1.42 2.02 -8.37
C SER A 36 2.61 1.17 -8.03
N TYR A 37 2.92 0.24 -8.94
CA TYR A 37 4.04 -0.67 -8.82
C TYR A 37 5.10 -0.28 -9.84
N GLY A 38 6.18 0.33 -9.35
CA GLY A 38 7.32 0.74 -10.15
C GLY A 38 8.39 -0.35 -10.17
N PHE A 39 8.77 -0.81 -11.35
CA PHE A 39 9.88 -1.75 -11.54
C PHE A 39 11.05 -1.03 -12.21
N ASN A 40 12.26 -1.22 -11.67
CA ASN A 40 13.47 -0.75 -12.34
C ASN A 40 14.11 -1.90 -13.11
N PHE A 41 13.81 -1.99 -14.40
CA PHE A 41 14.43 -2.97 -15.29
C PHE A 41 15.76 -2.46 -15.81
N ARG A 42 16.86 -2.88 -15.17
CA ARG A 42 18.23 -2.73 -15.69
C ARG A 42 18.57 -1.29 -16.15
N GLY A 43 18.24 -0.29 -15.34
CA GLY A 43 18.60 1.11 -15.61
C GLY A 43 17.71 1.83 -16.64
N LYS A 44 16.59 1.22 -17.06
CA LYS A 44 15.55 1.89 -17.85
C LYS A 44 14.60 2.70 -16.95
N PRO A 45 13.91 3.71 -17.49
CA PRO A 45 12.90 4.46 -16.75
C PRO A 45 11.88 3.53 -16.08
N LEU A 46 11.41 3.93 -14.89
CA LEU A 46 10.45 3.19 -14.08
C LEU A 46 9.20 2.84 -14.91
N SER A 47 9.02 1.56 -15.24
CA SER A 47 7.73 1.07 -15.73
C SER A 47 6.78 0.99 -14.55
N MET A 48 5.63 1.66 -14.66
CA MET A 48 4.64 1.73 -13.58
C MET A 48 3.33 1.09 -14.02
N VAL A 49 2.83 0.16 -13.22
CA VAL A 49 1.44 -0.29 -13.29
C VAL A 49 0.67 0.51 -12.25
N VAL A 50 -0.38 1.23 -12.66
CA VAL A 50 -1.20 2.07 -11.79
C VAL A 50 -2.59 1.46 -11.69
N VAL A 51 -3.09 1.32 -10.47
CA VAL A 51 -4.46 0.88 -10.20
C VAL A 51 -5.11 1.93 -9.31
N GLU A 52 -6.23 2.44 -9.79
CA GLU A 52 -7.05 3.40 -9.06
C GLU A 52 -8.33 2.74 -8.59
N SER A 53 -8.77 3.10 -7.40
CA SER A 53 -10.01 2.58 -6.81
C SER A 53 -10.58 3.60 -5.84
N THR A 54 -11.89 3.51 -5.60
CA THR A 54 -12.49 4.29 -4.52
C THR A 54 -12.11 3.68 -3.16
N ILE A 55 -12.07 4.49 -2.11
CA ILE A 55 -11.78 4.02 -0.73
C ILE A 55 -12.68 2.83 -0.35
N LYS A 56 -13.96 2.85 -0.75
CA LYS A 56 -14.92 1.79 -0.46
C LYS A 56 -14.62 0.45 -1.15
N GLN A 57 -13.72 0.44 -2.13
CA GLN A 57 -13.34 -0.73 -2.90
C GLN A 57 -12.00 -1.33 -2.42
N ILE A 58 -11.43 -0.82 -1.34
CA ILE A 58 -10.16 -1.31 -0.80
C ILE A 58 -10.45 -2.14 0.44
N SER A 59 -9.75 -3.26 0.57
CA SER A 59 -9.85 -4.14 1.73
C SER A 59 -8.47 -4.66 2.12
N PHE A 60 -8.26 -4.81 3.42
CA PHE A 60 -7.03 -5.31 4.02
C PHE A 60 -7.31 -6.70 4.56
N HIS A 61 -6.41 -7.63 4.23
CA HIS A 61 -6.57 -9.05 4.55
C HIS A 61 -5.28 -9.60 5.14
N TYR A 62 -5.44 -10.64 5.93
CA TYR A 62 -4.34 -11.43 6.46
C TYR A 62 -4.47 -12.85 5.93
N ASP A 63 -3.40 -13.36 5.32
CA ASP A 63 -3.29 -14.75 4.89
C ASP A 63 -2.50 -15.54 5.94
N GLU A 64 -3.19 -16.46 6.61
CA GLU A 64 -2.63 -17.33 7.64
C GLU A 64 -1.58 -18.30 7.09
N LEU A 65 -1.69 -18.73 5.83
CA LEU A 65 -0.78 -19.71 5.23
C LEU A 65 0.57 -19.09 4.90
N SER A 66 0.57 -17.89 4.33
CA SER A 66 1.79 -17.15 4.03
C SER A 66 2.27 -16.26 5.18
N ASN A 67 1.50 -16.20 6.28
CA ASN A 67 1.73 -15.29 7.42
C ASN A 67 2.03 -13.87 6.94
N SER A 68 1.22 -13.38 6.01
CA SER A 68 1.43 -12.11 5.34
C SER A 68 0.14 -11.35 5.14
N TYR A 69 0.25 -10.03 5.13
CA TYR A 69 -0.89 -9.16 4.83
C TYR A 69 -0.88 -8.78 3.35
N PHE A 70 -2.09 -8.66 2.80
CA PHE A 70 -2.31 -8.17 1.46
C PHE A 70 -3.47 -7.18 1.41
N ILE A 71 -3.42 -6.31 0.42
CA ILE A 71 -4.40 -5.27 0.18
C ILE A 71 -5.02 -5.56 -1.17
N GLN A 72 -6.35 -5.69 -1.19
CA GLN A 72 -7.10 -5.88 -2.41
C GLN A 72 -7.77 -4.57 -2.82
N PHE A 73 -7.53 -4.17 -4.05
CA PHE A 73 -8.09 -3.01 -4.71
C PHE A 73 -9.14 -3.46 -5.71
N GLY A 74 -10.37 -2.96 -5.56
CA GLY A 74 -11.46 -3.01 -6.53
C GLY A 74 -11.46 -4.23 -7.45
N THR A 75 -11.08 -4.02 -8.71
CA THR A 75 -11.11 -4.95 -9.85
C THR A 75 -10.26 -6.23 -9.71
N GLY A 76 -9.91 -6.64 -8.49
CA GLY A 76 -9.18 -7.87 -8.18
C GLY A 76 -7.67 -7.68 -8.08
N THR A 77 -7.17 -6.45 -8.16
CA THR A 77 -5.72 -6.21 -8.00
C THR A 77 -5.34 -6.43 -6.54
N THR A 78 -4.34 -7.28 -6.31
CA THR A 78 -3.84 -7.58 -4.97
C THR A 78 -2.39 -7.17 -4.84
N VAL A 79 -2.07 -6.46 -3.77
CA VAL A 79 -0.69 -6.08 -3.40
C VAL A 79 -0.37 -6.74 -2.07
N SER A 80 0.68 -7.58 -2.04
CA SER A 80 1.00 -8.46 -0.92
C SER A 80 2.42 -8.26 -0.38
N ASN A 81 2.81 -9.10 0.59
CA ASN A 81 4.08 -9.07 1.33
C ASN A 81 4.21 -7.94 2.35
N PHE A 82 3.10 -7.50 2.90
CA PHE A 82 3.08 -6.57 4.02
C PHE A 82 3.06 -7.30 5.35
N ASN A 83 3.54 -6.62 6.40
CA ASN A 83 3.29 -7.02 7.78
C ASN A 83 2.20 -6.10 8.36
N TRP A 84 1.78 -6.38 9.59
CA TRP A 84 0.78 -5.59 10.30
C TRP A 84 1.11 -4.08 10.31
N PHE A 85 2.35 -3.71 10.64
CA PHE A 85 2.78 -2.31 10.72
C PHE A 85 2.69 -1.59 9.38
N HIS A 86 3.05 -2.25 8.28
CA HIS A 86 2.92 -1.67 6.94
C HIS A 86 1.45 -1.43 6.59
N CYS A 87 0.57 -2.39 6.87
CA CYS A 87 -0.87 -2.24 6.62
C CYS A 87 -1.49 -1.13 7.44
N GLN A 88 -1.08 -0.98 8.70
CA GLN A 88 -1.49 0.12 9.56
C GLN A 88 -1.11 1.48 8.96
N LEU A 89 0.17 1.65 8.57
CA LEU A 89 0.65 2.88 7.93
C LEU A 89 -0.10 3.21 6.63
N ILE A 90 -0.37 2.19 5.81
CA ILE A 90 -1.11 2.36 4.55
C ILE A 90 -2.55 2.76 4.84
N ALA A 91 -3.22 2.09 5.77
CA ALA A 91 -4.60 2.39 6.13
C ALA A 91 -4.73 3.81 6.71
N ASP A 92 -3.83 4.23 7.60
CA ASP A 92 -3.80 5.58 8.16
C ASP A 92 -3.56 6.63 7.06
N PHE A 93 -2.58 6.40 6.18
CA PHE A 93 -2.29 7.31 5.06
C PHE A 93 -3.49 7.46 4.12
N LEU A 94 -4.19 6.37 3.82
CA LEU A 94 -5.37 6.37 2.96
C LEU A 94 -6.62 6.92 3.66
N GLY A 95 -6.57 7.15 4.97
CA GLY A 95 -7.67 7.70 5.76
C GLY A 95 -8.72 6.67 6.20
N PHE A 96 -8.35 5.39 6.28
CA PHE A 96 -9.20 4.38 6.91
C PHE A 96 -9.07 4.47 8.42
N THR A 97 -10.19 4.28 9.13
CA THR A 97 -10.16 4.10 10.58
C THR A 97 -9.52 2.75 10.89
N THR A 98 -8.34 2.79 11.48
CA THR A 98 -7.57 1.61 11.87
C THR A 98 -7.83 1.22 13.33
N HIS A 99 -7.44 0.01 13.71
CA HIS A 99 -7.68 -0.54 15.05
C HIS A 99 -7.05 0.30 16.18
N SER A 100 -5.94 0.97 15.92
CA SER A 100 -5.27 1.93 16.82
C SER A 100 -6.15 3.14 17.12
N ASN A 101 -6.77 3.70 16.09
CA ASN A 101 -7.66 4.87 16.20
C ASN A 101 -8.96 4.54 16.95
N VAL A 102 -9.36 3.26 16.97
CA VAL A 102 -10.52 2.77 17.74
C VAL A 102 -10.19 2.63 19.24
N LEU A 103 -8.93 2.42 19.60
CA LEU A 103 -8.48 2.34 21.00
C LEU A 103 -8.26 3.72 21.62
N GLU A 104 -7.78 4.71 20.85
CA GLU A 104 -7.63 6.09 21.33
C GLU A 104 -8.95 6.86 21.45
N ALA A 105 -10.00 6.44 20.73
CA ALA A 105 -11.32 7.06 20.78
C ALA A 105 -12.23 6.55 21.93
N LYS A 106 -11.70 5.73 22.84
CA LYS A 106 -12.39 5.23 24.04
C LYS A 106 -11.81 5.85 25.30
#